data_AF-A0A396BJC8-F1
#
_entry.id   AF-A0A396BJC8-F1
#
_cell.length_a   1.000
_cell.length_b   1.000
_cell.length_c   1.000
_cell.angle_alpha   90.00
_cell.angle_beta   90.00
_cell.angle_gamma   90.00
#
_symmetry.space_group_name_H-M   'P 1'
#
loop_
_entity.id
_entity.type
_entity.pdbx_description
1 polymer ?
#
loop_
_entity_poly.entity_id
_entity_poly.type
_entity_poly.pdbx_seq_one_letter_code
_entity_poly.pdbx_strand_id
1 'polypeptide(L)'
;CARLNPTTYGNDWRLPTRNEFERLTRCTNVKKVSNGVNGVWFLNATTGIFLPLSGWRDNSPGTEAEHWPGTYGDYFTDESINATDCYRLNIAPGEGKADVNSTQKRIVYPVRCVKGPKL
;
A
#
# COMPACT_ATOMS: atom_id res chain seq x y z
N CYS A 1 11.05 -19.02 13.42
CA CYS A 1 11.27 -17.57 13.26
C CYS A 1 11.98 -17.03 14.49
N ALA A 2 13.10 -16.31 14.30
CA ALA A 2 13.70 -15.50 15.35
C ALA A 2 13.07 -14.10 15.33
N ARG A 3 12.88 -13.49 16.50
CA ARG A 3 12.44 -12.09 16.58
C ARG A 3 13.53 -11.20 15.98
N LEU A 4 13.16 -10.30 15.07
CA LEU A 4 14.09 -9.36 14.44
C LEU A 4 14.71 -8.44 15.49
N ASN A 5 16.00 -8.10 15.32
CA ASN A 5 16.73 -7.24 16.24
C ASN A 5 16.26 -5.77 16.14
N PRO A 6 15.68 -5.18 17.19
CA PRO A 6 15.22 -3.80 17.18
C PRO A 6 16.28 -2.75 16.85
N THR A 7 17.55 -2.98 17.21
CA THR A 7 18.61 -2.01 16.91
C THR A 7 18.93 -1.94 15.43
N THR A 8 18.68 -3.03 14.69
CA THR A 8 18.88 -3.09 13.24
C THR A 8 17.64 -2.67 12.47
N TYR A 9 16.46 -3.16 12.87
CA TYR A 9 15.23 -3.01 12.09
C TYR A 9 14.29 -1.92 12.62
N GLY A 10 14.58 -1.34 13.78
CA GLY A 10 13.70 -0.38 14.45
C GLY A 10 12.55 -1.03 15.21
N ASN A 11 11.89 -0.21 16.04
CA ASN A 11 10.67 -0.55 16.78
C ASN A 11 9.44 0.14 16.18
N ASP A 12 8.27 -0.30 16.63
CA ASP A 12 6.98 0.38 16.43
C ASP A 12 6.54 0.49 14.97
N TRP A 13 6.93 -0.50 14.16
CA TRP A 13 6.37 -0.69 12.82
C TRP A 13 4.97 -1.27 12.90
N ARG A 14 4.06 -0.68 12.13
CA ARG A 14 2.67 -1.13 12.01
C ARG A 14 2.16 -0.94 10.59
N LEU A 15 1.00 -1.52 10.32
CA LEU A 15 0.22 -1.16 9.14
C LEU A 15 -0.30 0.29 9.26
N PRO A 16 -0.48 0.99 8.13
CA PRO A 16 -1.08 2.32 8.12
C PRO A 16 -2.56 2.24 8.45
N THR A 17 -3.09 3.25 9.13
CA THR A 17 -4.52 3.36 9.35
C THR A 17 -5.23 3.79 8.08
N ARG A 18 -6.54 3.54 8.04
CA ARG A 18 -7.43 4.09 7.01
C ARG A 18 -7.26 5.60 6.85
N ASN A 19 -7.34 6.34 7.96
CA ASN A 19 -7.24 7.79 7.98
C ASN A 19 -5.87 8.31 7.47
N GLU A 20 -4.78 7.61 7.77
CA GLU A 20 -3.45 7.96 7.24
C GLU A 20 -3.41 7.86 5.71
N PHE A 21 -3.94 6.79 5.13
CA PHE A 21 -4.01 6.68 3.67
C PHE A 21 -5.02 7.66 3.05
N GLU A 22 -6.17 7.89 3.67
CA GLU A 22 -7.12 8.92 3.20
C GLU A 22 -6.50 10.31 3.19
N ARG A 23 -5.65 10.65 4.17
CA ARG A 23 -4.91 11.92 4.17
C ARG A 23 -3.82 11.94 3.10
N LEU A 24 -3.13 10.83 2.89
CA LEU A 24 -2.09 10.70 1.87
C LEU A 24 -2.64 10.92 0.45
N THR A 25 -3.84 10.40 0.15
CA THR A 25 -4.44 10.50 -1.18
C THR A 25 -4.96 11.90 -1.52
N ARG A 26 -5.42 12.69 -0.53
CA ARG A 26 -5.99 14.03 -0.74
C ARG A 26 -5.08 15.02 -1.45
N CYS A 27 -3.77 14.90 -1.26
CA CYS A 27 -2.78 15.86 -1.79
C CYS A 27 -1.96 15.31 -2.96
N THR A 28 -2.44 14.24 -3.62
CA THR A 28 -1.64 13.54 -4.63
C THR A 28 -2.21 13.71 -6.03
N ASN A 29 -1.40 14.26 -6.93
CA ASN A 29 -1.65 14.14 -8.36
C ASN A 29 -1.26 12.73 -8.79
N VAL A 30 -2.26 11.87 -9.05
CA VAL A 30 -2.05 10.45 -9.33
C VAL A 30 -1.51 10.25 -10.74
N LYS A 31 -0.24 10.61 -10.93
CA LYS A 31 0.47 10.44 -12.20
C LYS A 31 1.43 9.26 -12.10
N LYS A 32 1.26 8.29 -12.99
CA LYS A 32 2.21 7.18 -13.13
C LYS A 32 3.58 7.73 -13.52
N VAL A 33 4.61 7.31 -12.81
CA VAL A 33 6.01 7.51 -13.17
C VAL A 33 6.67 6.15 -13.41
N SER A 34 7.69 6.12 -14.26
CA SER A 34 8.46 4.92 -14.55
C SER A 34 9.95 5.26 -14.61
N ASN A 35 10.73 4.63 -13.74
CA ASN A 35 12.20 4.64 -13.78
C ASN A 35 12.72 3.26 -13.31
N GLY A 36 12.38 2.21 -14.08
CA GLY A 36 12.65 0.81 -13.74
C GLY A 36 11.52 0.11 -12.97
N VAL A 37 10.72 0.84 -12.19
CA VAL A 37 9.48 0.36 -11.56
C VAL A 37 8.37 1.36 -11.80
N ASN A 38 7.19 0.87 -12.24
CA ASN A 38 6.01 1.72 -12.37
C ASN A 38 5.42 2.01 -10.99
N GLY A 39 5.11 3.27 -10.71
CA GLY A 39 4.59 3.69 -9.41
C GLY A 39 3.99 5.09 -9.43
N VAL A 40 3.62 5.56 -8.25
CA VAL A 40 3.14 6.93 -8.02
C VAL A 40 3.92 7.56 -6.87
N TRP A 41 4.28 8.82 -7.03
CA TRP A 41 4.76 9.65 -5.94
C TRP A 41 3.58 10.31 -5.23
N PHE A 42 3.43 10.02 -3.95
CA PHE A 42 2.59 10.80 -3.06
C PHE A 42 3.41 11.98 -2.54
N LEU A 43 2.83 13.17 -2.57
CA LEU A 43 3.55 14.46 -2.47
C LEU A 43 4.40 14.75 -3.73
N ASN A 44 5.72 14.53 -3.69
CA ASN A 44 6.62 14.76 -4.83
C ASN A 44 7.84 13.82 -4.78
N ALA A 45 8.68 13.81 -5.82
CA ALA A 45 9.83 12.91 -5.92
C ALA A 45 10.98 13.19 -4.94
N THR A 46 11.01 14.37 -4.31
CA THR A 46 12.12 14.80 -3.43
C THR A 46 11.84 14.53 -1.96
N THR A 47 10.60 14.78 -1.51
CA THR A 47 10.20 14.66 -0.10
C THR A 47 9.09 13.65 0.13
N GLY A 48 8.54 13.08 -0.95
CA GLY A 48 7.40 12.19 -0.90
C GLY A 48 7.74 10.73 -0.68
N ILE A 49 6.70 9.92 -0.81
CA ILE A 49 6.81 8.47 -0.75
C ILE A 49 6.42 7.92 -2.12
N PHE A 50 7.30 7.08 -2.66
CA PHE A 50 7.01 6.31 -3.86
C PHE A 50 6.31 5.00 -3.48
N LEU A 51 5.13 4.77 -4.06
CA LEU A 51 4.43 3.50 -3.95
C LEU A 51 4.40 2.80 -5.32
N PRO A 52 5.03 1.62 -5.44
CA PRO A 52 4.98 0.81 -6.66
C PRO A 52 3.55 0.39 -7.05
N LEU A 53 3.26 0.36 -8.34
CA LEU A 53 2.10 -0.32 -8.89
C LEU A 53 2.41 -1.82 -8.99
N SER A 54 2.54 -2.51 -7.86
CA SER A 54 3.01 -3.90 -7.83
C SER A 54 1.97 -4.92 -8.29
N GLY A 55 0.72 -4.53 -8.50
CA GLY A 55 -0.39 -5.47 -8.64
C GLY A 55 -0.66 -6.23 -7.34
N TRP A 56 -1.43 -7.30 -7.44
CA TRP A 56 -1.78 -8.17 -6.32
C TRP A 56 -1.84 -9.63 -6.72
N ARG A 57 -1.98 -10.50 -5.72
CA ARG A 57 -2.23 -11.94 -5.89
C ARG A 57 -3.51 -12.29 -5.19
N ASP A 58 -4.15 -13.37 -5.60
CA ASP A 58 -5.27 -13.93 -4.85
C ASP A 58 -4.74 -14.61 -3.58
N ASN A 59 -5.17 -15.84 -3.28
CA ASN A 59 -4.80 -16.55 -2.06
C ASN A 59 -3.78 -17.68 -2.29
N SER A 60 -3.03 -17.62 -3.40
CA SER A 60 -2.00 -18.59 -3.77
C SER A 60 -0.64 -18.28 -3.12
N PRO A 61 0.23 -19.28 -2.90
CA PRO A 61 1.63 -19.05 -2.54
C PRO A 61 2.44 -18.53 -3.74
N GLY A 62 3.46 -17.72 -3.50
CA GLY A 62 4.29 -17.13 -4.57
C GLY A 62 4.86 -15.74 -4.22
N THR A 63 5.62 -15.16 -5.15
CA THR A 63 6.29 -13.86 -4.99
C THR A 63 5.94 -12.85 -6.08
N GLU A 64 5.32 -13.27 -7.18
CA GLU A 64 4.99 -12.41 -8.33
C GLU A 64 3.50 -12.12 -8.39
N ALA A 65 3.13 -10.89 -8.75
CA ALA A 65 1.73 -10.49 -8.87
C ALA A 65 1.02 -11.25 -10.00
N GLU A 66 -0.18 -11.75 -9.70
CA GLU A 66 -1.05 -12.44 -10.67
C GLU A 66 -1.90 -11.45 -11.45
N HIS A 67 -2.25 -10.33 -10.80
CA HIS A 67 -3.18 -9.34 -11.32
C HIS A 67 -2.52 -7.99 -11.46
N TRP A 68 -2.49 -7.51 -12.70
CA TRP A 68 -2.15 -6.15 -13.13
C TRP A 68 -0.83 -5.55 -12.59
N PRO A 69 0.30 -6.27 -12.66
CA PRO A 69 1.60 -5.71 -12.33
C PRO A 69 1.90 -4.47 -13.19
N GLY A 70 2.47 -3.44 -12.57
CA GLY A 70 2.82 -2.18 -13.21
C GLY A 70 1.64 -1.25 -13.51
N THR A 71 0.41 -1.62 -13.13
CA THR A 71 -0.81 -0.88 -13.46
C THR A 71 -1.59 -0.44 -12.21
N TYR A 72 -1.75 -1.32 -11.22
CA TYR A 72 -2.42 -1.00 -9.96
C TYR A 72 -1.46 -1.15 -8.78
N GLY A 73 -1.65 -0.32 -7.74
CA GLY A 73 -0.98 -0.46 -6.46
C GLY A 73 -2.03 -0.56 -5.36
N ASP A 74 -2.04 -1.65 -4.63
CA ASP A 74 -3.02 -1.89 -3.58
C ASP A 74 -2.32 -2.23 -2.28
N TYR A 75 -2.69 -1.59 -1.17
CA TYR A 75 -2.00 -1.76 0.11
C TYR A 75 -3.00 -1.87 1.26
N PHE A 76 -2.83 -2.87 2.12
CA PHE A 76 -3.68 -3.03 3.28
C PHE A 76 -3.55 -1.89 4.28
N THR A 77 -4.69 -1.48 4.84
CA THR A 77 -4.75 -0.72 6.08
C THR A 77 -4.77 -1.67 7.27
N ASP A 78 -4.66 -1.13 8.48
CA ASP A 78 -4.82 -1.88 9.74
C ASP A 78 -6.29 -2.08 10.16
N GLU A 79 -7.25 -1.60 9.36
CA GLU A 79 -8.66 -1.54 9.73
C GLU A 79 -9.46 -2.69 9.09
N SER A 80 -10.10 -3.49 9.96
CA SER A 80 -11.07 -4.52 9.55
C SER A 80 -12.47 -3.94 9.52
N ILE A 81 -13.25 -4.32 8.50
CA ILE A 81 -14.68 -3.97 8.41
C ILE A 81 -15.49 -5.04 9.12
N ASN A 82 -15.23 -6.31 8.82
CA ASN A 82 -15.92 -7.46 9.39
C ASN A 82 -14.97 -8.68 9.37
N ALA A 83 -15.49 -9.92 9.47
CA ALA A 83 -14.66 -11.13 9.45
C ALA A 83 -13.95 -11.37 8.12
N THR A 84 -14.52 -10.94 7.00
CA THR A 84 -14.06 -11.23 5.63
C THR A 84 -13.45 -10.03 4.91
N ASP A 85 -13.80 -8.81 5.31
CA ASP A 85 -13.47 -7.58 4.61
C ASP A 85 -12.66 -6.60 5.47
N CYS A 86 -11.83 -5.81 4.80
CA CYS A 86 -10.99 -4.75 5.38
C CYS A 86 -10.86 -3.58 4.40
N TYR A 87 -10.14 -2.53 4.79
CA TYR A 87 -9.82 -1.42 3.91
C TYR A 87 -8.44 -1.56 3.28
N ARG A 88 -8.30 -1.09 2.03
CA ARG A 88 -7.04 -0.91 1.32
C ARG A 88 -6.93 0.49 0.72
N LEU A 89 -5.71 0.97 0.58
CA LEU A 89 -5.40 2.00 -0.42
C LEU A 89 -5.42 1.33 -1.80
N ASN A 90 -6.19 1.90 -2.74
CA ASN A 90 -6.20 1.53 -4.15
C ASN A 90 -5.60 2.67 -4.97
N ILE A 91 -4.65 2.36 -5.84
CA ILE A 91 -3.96 3.31 -6.71
C ILE A 91 -4.14 2.83 -8.16
N ALA A 92 -4.88 3.61 -8.93
CA ALA A 92 -5.18 3.35 -10.33
C ALA A 92 -4.93 4.63 -11.17
N PRO A 93 -3.68 4.91 -11.56
CA PRO A 93 -3.36 6.15 -12.26
C PRO A 93 -4.00 6.28 -13.64
N GLY A 94 -4.30 5.16 -14.31
CA GLY A 94 -5.07 5.15 -15.56
C GLY A 94 -6.50 5.65 -15.40
N GLU A 95 -7.04 5.59 -14.17
CA GLU A 95 -8.33 6.13 -13.78
C GLU A 95 -8.21 7.48 -13.06
N GLY A 96 -6.99 8.01 -12.91
CA GLY A 96 -6.73 9.22 -12.12
C GLY A 96 -7.06 9.06 -10.64
N LYS A 97 -7.04 7.82 -10.11
CA LYS A 97 -7.63 7.48 -8.81
C LYS A 97 -6.60 7.01 -7.80
N ALA A 98 -6.68 7.57 -6.60
CA ALA A 98 -6.06 7.03 -5.40
C ALA A 98 -7.01 7.23 -4.22
N ASP A 99 -7.56 6.16 -3.67
CA ASP A 99 -8.61 6.20 -2.66
C ASP A 99 -8.53 5.01 -1.71
N VAL A 100 -9.18 5.14 -0.56
CA VAL A 100 -9.31 4.03 0.39
C VAL A 100 -10.69 3.40 0.22
N ASN A 101 -10.72 2.11 -0.12
CA ASN A 101 -11.95 1.35 -0.33
C ASN A 101 -11.88 -0.05 0.27
N SER A 102 -13.02 -0.74 0.31
CA SER A 102 -13.15 -2.07 0.89
C SER A 102 -12.57 -3.15 -0.04
N THR A 103 -12.00 -4.19 0.56
CA THR A 103 -11.51 -5.38 -0.13
C THR A 103 -11.63 -6.61 0.78
N GLN A 104 -11.47 -7.80 0.21
CA GLN A 104 -11.47 -9.06 0.95
C GLN A 104 -10.10 -9.29 1.61
N LYS A 105 -10.10 -9.74 2.87
CA LYS A 105 -8.88 -10.07 3.64
C LYS A 105 -8.05 -11.21 3.04
N ARG A 106 -8.66 -12.04 2.19
CA ARG A 106 -7.99 -13.19 1.56
C ARG A 106 -7.05 -12.81 0.41
N ILE A 107 -7.15 -11.58 -0.10
CA ILE A 107 -6.31 -11.10 -1.20
C ILE A 107 -4.91 -10.82 -0.66
N VAL A 108 -3.88 -11.07 -1.46
CA VAL A 108 -2.50 -10.80 -1.06
C VAL A 108 -2.03 -9.53 -1.74
N TYR A 109 -2.15 -8.43 -0.99
CA TYR A 109 -1.57 -7.14 -1.34
C TYR A 109 -0.16 -6.97 -0.76
N PRO A 110 0.70 -6.15 -1.39
CA PRO A 110 1.92 -5.66 -0.77
C PRO A 110 1.63 -4.94 0.56
N VAL A 111 2.62 -4.99 1.46
CA VAL A 111 2.55 -4.31 2.75
C VAL A 111 3.46 -3.08 2.72
N ARG A 112 2.92 -1.93 3.13
CA ARG A 112 3.72 -0.73 3.42
C ARG A 112 3.65 -0.45 4.92
N CYS A 113 4.73 -0.68 5.65
CA CYS A 113 4.77 -0.34 7.06
C CYS A 113 4.98 1.18 7.26
N VAL A 114 4.41 1.69 8.35
CA VAL A 114 4.68 3.02 8.90
C VAL A 114 5.19 2.90 10.33
N LYS A 115 5.90 3.92 10.80
CA LYS A 115 6.50 3.95 12.14
C LYS A 115 5.85 5.03 12.99
N GLY A 116 5.65 4.72 14.27
CA GLY A 116 5.13 5.66 15.27
C GLY A 116 3.65 5.44 15.61
N PRO A 117 3.08 6.29 16.48
CA PRO A 117 1.68 6.15 16.93
C PRO A 117 0.70 6.34 15.78
N LYS A 118 -0.51 5.79 15.92
CA LYS A 118 -1.61 5.97 14.96
C LYS A 118 -2.10 7.44 14.97
N LEU A 119 -2.46 7.96 13.79
CA LEU A 119 -2.87 9.35 13.55
C LEU A 119 -4.34 9.50 13.12
#